data_AF-A0AA51MYW8-F1
#
_entry.id   AF-A0AA51MYW8-F1
#
_cell.length_a   1.000
_cell.length_b   1.000
_cell.length_c   1.000
_cell.angle_alpha   90.00
_cell.angle_beta   90.00
_cell.angle_gamma   90.00
#
_symmetry.space_group_name_H-M   'P 1'
#
loop_
_entity.id
_entity.type
_entity.pdbx_description
1 polymer ?
#
loop_
_entity_poly.entity_id
_entity_poly.type
_entity_poly.pdbx_seq_one_letter_code
_entity_poly.pdbx_strand_id
1 'polypeptide(L)' 'MIKPWKVKAYAVLVKAEKWELENYEGNILPVIPEEYVIVVAEFLATGELAI' A
#
# COMPACT_ATOMS: atom_id res chain seq x y z
N MET A 1 -11.74 5.43 8.64
CA MET A 1 -10.64 5.49 9.64
C MET A 1 -9.57 4.48 9.24
N ILE A 2 -8.36 4.97 8.96
CA ILE A 2 -7.23 4.13 8.58
C ILE A 2 -6.80 3.27 9.76
N LYS A 3 -6.56 2.00 9.50
CA LYS A 3 -6.09 1.05 10.51
C LYS A 3 -4.58 0.87 10.35
N PRO A 4 -3.75 1.21 11.36
CA PRO A 4 -2.29 1.09 11.27
C PRO A 4 -1.81 -0.29 10.82
N TRP A 5 -2.44 -1.34 11.31
CA TRP A 5 -2.08 -2.72 10.97
C TRP A 5 -2.37 -3.06 9.50
N LYS A 6 -3.39 -2.46 8.87
CA LYS A 6 -3.68 -2.65 7.44
C LYS A 6 -2.62 -1.97 6.59
N VAL A 7 -2.18 -0.77 6.96
CA VAL A 7 -1.08 -0.06 6.26
C VAL A 7 0.18 -0.93 6.25
N LYS A 8 0.58 -1.47 7.41
CA LYS A 8 1.73 -2.38 7.49
C LYS A 8 1.55 -3.65 6.66
N ALA A 9 0.37 -4.26 6.67
CA ALA A 9 0.09 -5.45 5.88
C ALA A 9 0.19 -5.18 4.38
N TYR A 10 -0.42 -4.11 3.88
CA TYR A 10 -0.33 -3.70 2.49
C TYR A 10 1.11 -3.36 2.08
N ALA A 11 1.85 -2.64 2.93
CA ALA A 11 3.25 -2.34 2.67
C ALA A 11 4.12 -3.61 2.52
N VAL A 12 3.88 -4.65 3.34
CA VAL A 12 4.55 -5.95 3.20
C VAL A 12 4.18 -6.61 1.87
N LEU A 13 2.91 -6.57 1.48
CA LEU A 13 2.43 -7.17 0.23
C LEU A 13 2.99 -6.47 -1.01
N VAL A 14 3.11 -5.14 -0.99
CA VAL A 14 3.76 -4.34 -2.06
C VAL A 14 5.25 -4.66 -2.14
N LYS A 15 5.96 -4.67 -0.99
CA LYS A 15 7.38 -5.05 -0.95
C LYS A 15 7.64 -6.48 -1.43
N ALA A 16 6.65 -7.35 -1.34
CA ALA A 16 6.70 -8.72 -1.82
C ALA A 16 6.23 -8.90 -3.27
N GLU A 17 5.96 -7.80 -3.99
CA GLU A 17 5.49 -7.80 -5.38
C GLU A 17 4.21 -8.64 -5.56
N LYS A 18 3.33 -8.61 -4.55
CA LYS A 18 2.02 -9.30 -4.58
C LYS A 18 0.86 -8.36 -4.81
N TRP A 19 1.05 -7.07 -4.54
CA TRP A 19 0.06 -6.02 -4.63
C TRP A 19 0.70 -4.77 -5.20
N GLU A 20 -0.11 -3.96 -5.89
CA GLU A 20 0.32 -2.69 -6.48
C GLU A 20 -0.28 -1.49 -5.74
N LEU A 21 0.46 -0.37 -5.74
CA LEU A 21 -0.04 0.91 -5.21
C LEU A 21 -1.03 1.58 -6.15
N GLU A 22 -0.81 1.43 -7.45
CA GLU A 22 -1.61 2.06 -8.49
C GLU A 22 -1.94 1.03 -9.56
N ASN A 23 -3.10 1.19 -10.20
CA ASN A 23 -3.45 0.37 -11.34
C ASN A 23 -2.81 0.92 -12.62
N TYR A 24 -2.28 0.04 -13.48
CA TYR A 24 -1.69 0.41 -14.76
C TYR A 24 -2.09 -0.59 -15.85
N GLU A 25 -1.89 -0.23 -17.12
CA GLU A 25 -2.26 -1.10 -18.24
C GLU A 25 -1.48 -2.42 -18.20
N GLY A 26 -2.19 -3.54 -18.21
CA GLY A 26 -1.60 -4.88 -18.09
C GLY A 26 -1.34 -5.34 -16.66
N ASN A 27 -1.78 -4.60 -15.64
CA ASN A 27 -1.68 -5.05 -14.25
C ASN A 27 -2.57 -6.29 -14.01
N ILE A 28 -1.97 -7.33 -13.43
CA ILE A 28 -2.62 -8.60 -13.06
C ILE A 28 -2.69 -8.80 -11.55
N LEU A 29 -2.04 -7.92 -10.78
CA LEU A 29 -1.98 -7.97 -9.33
C LEU A 29 -3.12 -7.16 -8.72
N PRO A 30 -3.60 -7.54 -7.53
CA PRO A 30 -4.53 -6.71 -6.77
C PRO A 30 -3.90 -5.35 -6.43
N VAL A 31 -4.73 -4.31 -6.46
CA VAL A 31 -4.32 -2.93 -6.14
C VAL A 31 -4.81 -2.57 -4.75
N ILE A 32 -4.00 -1.83 -4.00
CA ILE A 32 -4.36 -1.34 -2.67
C ILE A 32 -5.63 -0.47 -2.77
N PRO A 33 -6.59 -0.61 -1.85
CA PRO A 33 -7.77 0.27 -1.83
C PRO A 33 -7.37 1.74 -1.74
N GLU A 34 -8.07 2.59 -2.48
CA GLU A 34 -7.73 4.01 -2.66
C GLU A 34 -7.47 4.73 -1.33
N GLU A 35 -8.26 4.45 -0.28
CA GLU A 35 -8.11 5.11 1.01
C GLU A 35 -6.80 4.78 1.74
N TYR A 36 -6.08 3.72 1.31
CA TYR A 36 -4.79 3.31 1.87
C TYR A 36 -3.59 3.69 1.00
N VAL A 37 -3.78 4.10 -0.27
CA VAL A 37 -2.67 4.28 -1.24
C VAL A 37 -1.63 5.28 -0.75
N ILE A 38 -2.06 6.49 -0.39
CA ILE A 38 -1.17 7.58 0.05
C ILE A 38 -0.41 7.16 1.31
N VAL A 39 -1.12 6.68 2.33
CA VAL A 39 -0.53 6.34 3.62
C VAL A 39 0.44 5.15 3.50
N VAL A 40 0.14 4.18 2.64
CA VAL A 40 1.06 3.05 2.38
C VAL A 40 2.30 3.54 1.61
N ALA A 41 2.13 4.40 0.60
CA ALA A 41 3.25 4.98 -0.15
C ALA A 41 4.20 5.78 0.77
N GLU A 42 3.64 6.63 1.63
CA GLU A 42 4.40 7.38 2.64
C GLU A 42 5.14 6.44 3.60
N PHE A 43 4.45 5.45 4.16
CA PHE A 43 5.07 4.46 5.05
C PHE A 43 6.18 3.66 4.37
N LEU A 44 6.03 3.32 3.09
CA LEU A 44 7.06 2.63 2.32
C LEU A 44 8.31 3.51 2.12
N ALA A 45 8.13 4.82 1.93
CA ALA A 45 9.21 5.77 1.71
C ALA A 45 9.95 6.16 2.99
N THR A 46 9.22 6.38 4.09
CA THR A 46 9.79 6.91 5.35
C THR A 46 10.00 5.87 6.43
N GLY A 47 9.25 4.75 6.39
CA GLY A 47 9.16 3.80 7.49
C GLY A 47 8.31 4.30 8.67
N GLU A 48 7.74 5.49 8.58
CA GLU A 48 6.93 6.13 9.63
C GLU A 48 5.45 6.09 9.28
N LEU A 49 4.61 5.80 10.28
CA LEU A 49 3.15 5.80 10.15
C LEU A 49 2.61 7.17 10.56
N ALA A 50 2.32 8.02 9.57
CA ALA A 50 1.57 9.26 9.77
C ALA A 50 0.08 8.98 9.50
N ILE A 51 -0.70 8.75 10.56
CA ILE A 51 -2.13 8.37 10.50
C ILE A 51 -2.94 8.99 11.63
#